data_AF-A0A9P0NXX2-F1
#
_entry.id   AF-A0A9P0NXX2-F1
#
_cell.length_a   1.000
_cell.length_b   1.000
_cell.length_c   1.000
_cell.angle_alpha   90.00
_cell.angle_beta   90.00
_cell.angle_gamma   90.00
#
_symmetry.space_group_name_H-M   'P 1'
#
loop_
_entity.id
_entity.type
_entity.pdbx_description
1 polymer ?
#
loop_
_entity_poly.entity_id
_entity_poly.type
_entity_poly.pdbx_seq_one_letter_code
_entity_poly.pdbx_strand_id
1 'polypeptide(L)'
;MDVMEEVLKQLQQVGMMTDIYSYIITNLDVQTLDLSPYQYAGTNITLGRIIDPEDTEVMQLAESIYKFRKSREVNTEDEVLFPSWKMRYETALIADAVQLFYETLYDLTIDKKKSITATPLSCHEDSSWNEGYTITNSMKTKSVKGLTGLIRFDTEGFRSDFNIDIMELSLGGLITVGQWNSLRRSLNIYRPEKTSTRSGVENIFNRTLTVIITISQPYGMLTETTTQLVGNDRFEGFCIDVIRELSHILGFNYTFVIQEDGVNGVFNLTTGLWNGMIREVMEGVRLSASLAKGSV
;
A
#
# COMPACT_ATOMS: atom_id res chain seq x y z
N MET A 1 8.47 0.82 13.05
CA MET A 1 7.04 0.52 12.86
C MET A 1 6.17 1.64 13.39
N ASP A 2 6.46 2.14 14.59
CA ASP A 2 5.72 3.24 15.26
C ASP A 2 5.57 4.50 14.38
N VAL A 3 6.59 4.82 13.58
CA VAL A 3 6.52 5.93 12.61
C VAL A 3 5.45 5.72 11.54
N MET A 4 5.26 4.49 11.04
CA MET A 4 4.30 4.21 9.96
C MET A 4 2.86 4.30 10.46
N GLU A 5 2.60 3.79 11.67
CA GLU A 5 1.29 3.91 12.30
C GLU A 5 0.91 5.37 12.53
N GLU A 6 1.85 6.17 13.04
CA GLU A 6 1.64 7.60 13.26
C GLU A 6 1.45 8.36 11.93
N VAL A 7 2.20 8.02 10.88
CA VAL A 7 2.03 8.62 9.55
C VAL A 7 0.64 8.34 8.98
N LEU A 8 0.16 7.10 9.01
CA LEU A 8 -1.17 6.75 8.50
C LEU A 8 -2.28 7.48 9.29
N LYS A 9 -2.12 7.59 10.61
CA LYS A 9 -3.03 8.32 11.47
C LYS A 9 -3.05 9.81 11.13
N GLN A 10 -1.89 10.43 10.95
CA GLN A 10 -1.79 11.84 10.57
C GLN A 10 -2.40 12.10 9.18
N LEU A 11 -2.11 11.25 8.19
CA LEU A 11 -2.72 11.34 6.85
C LEU A 11 -4.25 11.33 6.92
N GLN A 12 -4.82 10.49 7.78
CA GLN A 12 -6.27 10.48 8.01
C GLN A 12 -6.76 11.78 8.66
N GLN A 13 -6.06 12.29 9.69
CA GLN A 13 -6.42 13.51 10.40
C GLN A 13 -6.38 14.76 9.51
N VAL A 14 -5.43 14.83 8.58
CA VAL A 14 -5.30 15.96 7.64
C VAL A 14 -6.15 15.80 6.37
N GLY A 15 -6.98 14.75 6.27
CA GLY A 15 -7.87 14.54 5.12
C GLY A 15 -7.15 14.07 3.85
N MET A 16 -5.97 13.48 3.97
CA MET A 16 -5.19 12.91 2.86
C MET A 16 -5.44 11.41 2.66
N MET A 17 -6.58 10.92 3.15
CA MET A 17 -7.05 9.54 2.99
C MET A 17 -8.41 9.59 2.28
N THR A 18 -8.39 9.88 0.99
CA THR A 18 -9.55 9.93 0.08
C THR A 18 -9.26 9.12 -1.20
N ASP A 19 -10.24 8.97 -2.08
CA ASP A 19 -10.16 8.19 -3.33
C ASP A 19 -9.23 8.78 -4.39
N ILE A 20 -8.85 10.05 -4.27
CA ILE A 20 -7.86 10.70 -5.14
C ILE A 20 -6.41 10.34 -4.81
N TYR A 21 -6.15 9.83 -3.60
CA TYR A 21 -4.79 9.45 -3.18
C TYR A 21 -4.53 7.95 -3.43
N SER A 22 -3.28 7.64 -3.74
CA SER A 22 -2.78 6.26 -3.83
C SER A 22 -1.42 6.16 -3.16
N TYR A 23 -1.27 5.22 -2.23
CA TYR A 23 -0.05 5.03 -1.46
C TYR A 23 0.58 3.67 -1.76
N ILE A 24 1.90 3.68 -1.95
CA ILE A 24 2.72 2.47 -2.02
C ILE A 24 3.62 2.46 -0.78
N ILE A 25 3.44 1.47 0.07
CA ILE A 25 4.23 1.33 1.30
C ILE A 25 5.29 0.26 1.08
N THR A 26 6.56 0.65 1.21
CA THR A 26 7.73 -0.21 0.92
C THR A 26 8.14 -1.10 2.08
N ASN A 27 7.62 -0.83 3.28
CA ASN A 27 7.90 -1.62 4.46
C ASN A 27 7.15 -2.97 4.39
N LEU A 28 7.88 -4.07 4.59
CA LEU A 28 7.38 -5.44 4.49
C LEU A 28 6.58 -5.90 5.73
N ASP A 29 6.59 -5.10 6.81
CA ASP A 29 5.92 -5.40 8.08
C ASP A 29 4.58 -4.67 8.25
N VAL A 30 4.13 -3.88 7.27
CA VAL A 30 2.91 -3.05 7.38
C VAL A 30 1.67 -3.91 7.67
N GLN A 31 1.67 -5.15 7.21
CA GLN A 31 0.64 -6.15 7.52
C GLN A 31 0.43 -6.41 9.03
N THR A 32 1.44 -6.12 9.86
CA THR A 32 1.34 -6.31 11.32
C THR A 32 0.59 -5.17 12.01
N LEU A 33 0.30 -4.08 11.30
CA LEU A 33 -0.48 -2.93 11.77
C LEU A 33 -1.97 -3.19 11.57
N ASP A 34 -2.80 -2.57 12.42
CA ASP A 34 -4.24 -2.56 12.20
C ASP A 34 -4.60 -1.52 11.12
N LEU A 35 -4.96 -2.02 9.93
CA LEU A 35 -5.36 -1.18 8.80
C LEU A 35 -6.89 -0.99 8.70
N SER A 36 -7.67 -1.58 9.61
CA SER A 36 -9.13 -1.49 9.62
C SER A 36 -9.67 -0.05 9.55
N PRO A 37 -9.09 0.94 10.26
CA PRO A 37 -9.54 2.34 10.18
C PRO A 37 -9.44 2.98 8.79
N TYR A 38 -8.61 2.43 7.91
CA TYR A 38 -8.29 3.00 6.60
C TYR A 38 -9.02 2.31 5.44
N GLN A 39 -9.65 1.15 5.67
CA GLN A 39 -10.33 0.34 4.63
C GLN A 39 -11.48 1.09 3.95
N TYR A 40 -12.14 2.00 4.66
CA TYR A 40 -13.30 2.76 4.17
C TYR A 40 -12.95 4.16 3.66
N ALA A 41 -11.67 4.54 3.66
CA ALA A 41 -11.24 5.88 3.27
C ALA A 41 -11.28 6.10 1.74
N GLY A 42 -11.42 5.03 0.95
CA GLY A 42 -11.45 5.07 -0.52
C GLY A 42 -10.06 5.15 -1.17
N THR A 43 -9.02 5.43 -0.39
CA THR A 43 -7.62 5.46 -0.84
C THR A 43 -7.11 4.10 -1.26
N ASN A 44 -6.47 4.00 -2.42
CA ASN A 44 -5.79 2.77 -2.84
C ASN A 44 -4.46 2.65 -2.10
N ILE A 45 -4.34 1.67 -1.19
CA ILE A 45 -3.09 1.39 -0.46
C ILE A 45 -2.54 0.06 -0.94
N THR A 46 -1.31 0.08 -1.47
CA THR A 46 -0.58 -1.11 -1.93
C THR A 46 0.65 -1.31 -1.05
N LEU A 47 0.94 -2.55 -0.67
CA LEU A 47 2.10 -2.90 0.16
C LEU A 47 2.73 -4.22 -0.26
N GLY A 48 4.00 -4.41 0.12
CA GLY A 48 4.72 -5.67 -0.06
C GLY A 48 4.69 -6.54 1.19
N ARG A 49 4.64 -7.86 1.00
CA ARG A 49 4.69 -8.87 2.07
C ARG A 49 5.63 -10.00 1.65
N ILE A 50 6.43 -10.52 2.59
CA ILE A 50 7.26 -11.73 2.35
C ILE A 50 6.74 -12.93 3.14
N ILE A 51 6.33 -12.72 4.40
CA ILE A 51 5.83 -13.80 5.24
C ILE A 51 4.36 -14.05 4.92
N ASP A 52 4.02 -15.29 4.59
CA ASP A 52 2.63 -15.71 4.49
C ASP A 52 2.09 -16.15 5.86
N PRO A 53 1.14 -15.41 6.47
CA PRO A 53 0.59 -15.78 7.77
C PRO A 53 -0.30 -17.04 7.73
N GLU A 54 -0.68 -17.49 6.55
CA GLU A 54 -1.44 -18.73 6.35
C GLU A 54 -0.53 -19.97 6.25
N ASP A 55 0.79 -19.79 6.13
CA ASP A 55 1.73 -20.90 6.10
C ASP A 55 1.77 -21.62 7.47
N THR A 56 1.70 -22.95 7.42
CA THR A 56 1.64 -23.80 8.61
C THR A 56 2.86 -23.66 9.52
N GLU A 57 4.07 -23.48 8.96
CA GLU A 57 5.31 -23.31 9.73
C GLU A 57 5.31 -21.97 10.47
N VAL A 58 4.80 -20.92 9.82
CA VAL A 58 4.64 -19.58 10.42
C VAL A 58 3.62 -19.63 11.57
N MET A 59 2.48 -20.31 11.37
CA MET A 59 1.47 -20.49 12.41
C MET A 59 2.01 -21.26 13.62
N GLN A 60 2.76 -22.34 13.39
CA GLN A 60 3.37 -23.13 14.46
C GLN A 60 4.42 -22.35 15.25
N LEU A 61 5.27 -21.60 14.57
CA LEU A 61 6.25 -20.74 15.25
C LEU A 61 5.54 -19.65 16.07
N ALA A 62 4.53 -18.98 15.50
CA ALA A 62 3.73 -17.99 16.21
C ALA A 62 3.11 -18.56 17.49
N GLU A 63 2.53 -19.76 17.42
CA GLU A 63 1.97 -20.46 18.58
C GLU A 63 3.05 -20.81 19.62
N SER A 64 4.23 -21.25 19.19
CA SER A 64 5.33 -21.58 20.11
C SER A 64 5.84 -20.34 20.84
N ILE A 65 5.95 -19.20 20.15
CA ILE A 65 6.34 -17.90 20.72
C ILE A 65 5.29 -17.46 21.74
N TYR A 66 4.01 -17.60 21.41
CA TYR A 66 2.91 -17.30 22.33
C TYR A 66 2.99 -18.14 23.61
N LYS A 67 3.13 -19.47 23.49
CA LYS A 67 3.25 -20.40 24.62
C LYS A 67 4.46 -20.08 25.49
N PHE A 68 5.60 -19.75 24.88
CA PHE A 68 6.82 -19.38 25.60
C PHE A 68 6.68 -18.05 26.36
N ARG A 69 5.98 -17.06 25.78
CA ARG A 69 5.70 -15.80 26.46
C ARG A 69 4.76 -15.99 27.65
N LYS A 70 3.68 -16.75 27.46
CA LYS A 70 2.70 -17.08 28.50
C LYS A 70 3.33 -17.79 29.70
N SER A 71 4.35 -18.63 29.49
CA SER A 71 5.01 -19.32 30.60
C SER A 71 5.95 -18.44 31.44
N ARG A 72 6.40 -17.28 30.91
CA ARG A 72 7.25 -16.32 31.64
C ARG A 72 6.46 -15.17 32.28
N GLU A 73 5.36 -14.73 31.68
CA GLU A 73 4.51 -13.66 32.20
C GLU A 73 3.34 -14.26 33.00
N VAL A 74 3.53 -14.37 34.32
CA VAL A 74 2.59 -15.05 35.24
C VAL A 74 1.26 -14.31 35.44
N ASN A 75 1.10 -13.05 35.00
CA ASN A 75 0.01 -12.17 35.47
C ASN A 75 -0.72 -11.33 34.41
N THR A 76 -0.79 -11.73 33.14
CA THR A 76 -1.65 -11.03 32.16
C THR A 76 -2.95 -11.81 31.94
N GLU A 77 -4.05 -11.26 32.47
CA GLU A 77 -5.44 -11.71 32.24
C GLU A 77 -5.89 -11.57 30.78
N ASP A 78 -5.12 -10.86 29.95
CA ASP A 78 -5.40 -10.75 28.53
C ASP A 78 -4.79 -11.96 27.78
N GLU A 79 -5.65 -12.92 27.44
CA GLU A 79 -5.38 -13.99 26.47
C GLU A 79 -5.20 -13.43 25.04
N VAL A 80 -4.20 -12.58 24.83
CA VAL A 80 -3.89 -12.10 23.49
C VAL A 80 -3.09 -13.16 22.76
N LEU A 81 -3.80 -14.09 22.12
CA LEU A 81 -3.25 -14.97 21.09
C LEU A 81 -2.28 -14.16 20.23
N PHE A 82 -1.05 -14.63 20.01
CA PHE A 82 -0.13 -14.00 19.06
C PHE A 82 -0.48 -14.54 17.67
N PRO A 83 -1.26 -13.82 16.85
CA PRO A 83 -1.65 -14.35 15.57
C PRO A 83 -0.46 -14.34 14.61
N SER A 84 -0.41 -15.29 13.68
CA SER A 84 0.67 -15.41 12.69
C SER A 84 0.89 -14.11 11.90
N TRP A 85 -0.17 -13.37 11.59
CA TRP A 85 -0.10 -12.09 10.85
C TRP A 85 0.59 -10.96 11.61
N LYS A 86 0.80 -11.07 12.93
CA LYS A 86 1.60 -10.11 13.71
C LYS A 86 3.09 -10.44 13.75
N MET A 87 3.51 -11.55 13.13
CA MET A 87 4.93 -11.89 13.05
C MET A 87 5.68 -10.87 12.18
N ARG A 88 6.74 -10.29 12.74
CA ARG A 88 7.62 -9.37 12.01
C ARG A 88 8.59 -10.14 11.12
N TYR A 89 8.94 -9.53 9.99
CA TYR A 89 9.91 -10.00 9.03
C TYR A 89 11.27 -10.30 9.66
N GLU A 90 11.75 -9.42 10.54
CA GLU A 90 13.00 -9.61 11.26
C GLU A 90 13.00 -10.88 12.14
N THR A 91 11.86 -11.20 12.78
CA THR A 91 11.73 -12.41 13.58
C THR A 91 11.83 -13.66 12.72
N ALA A 92 11.17 -13.67 11.56
CA ALA A 92 11.26 -14.79 10.62
C ALA A 92 12.69 -14.93 10.05
N LEU A 93 13.38 -13.82 9.77
CA LEU A 93 14.77 -13.84 9.31
C LEU A 93 15.72 -14.48 10.33
N ILE A 94 15.53 -14.21 11.63
CA ILE A 94 16.35 -14.84 12.68
C ILE A 94 16.11 -16.35 12.71
N ALA A 95 14.86 -16.80 12.66
CA ALA A 95 14.52 -18.21 12.63
C ALA A 95 15.13 -18.91 11.39
N ASP A 96 14.99 -18.29 10.22
CA ASP A 96 15.57 -18.77 8.96
C ASP A 96 17.09 -18.81 8.99
N ALA A 97 17.75 -17.82 9.62
CA ALA A 97 19.21 -17.79 9.76
C ALA A 97 19.73 -18.94 10.63
N VAL A 98 19.07 -19.21 11.77
CA VAL A 98 19.42 -20.33 12.64
C VAL A 98 19.19 -21.67 11.92
N GLN A 99 18.07 -21.80 11.21
CA GLN A 99 17.76 -23.00 10.43
C GLN A 99 18.80 -23.26 9.35
N LEU A 100 19.15 -22.25 8.55
CA LEU A 100 20.20 -22.34 7.52
C LEU A 100 21.55 -22.76 8.11
N PHE A 101 21.92 -22.18 9.25
CA PHE A 101 23.18 -22.50 9.90
C PHE A 101 23.20 -23.94 10.42
N TYR A 102 22.14 -24.36 11.12
CA TYR A 102 21.96 -25.74 11.59
C TYR A 102 22.05 -26.75 10.43
N GLU A 103 21.26 -26.51 9.39
CA GLU A 103 21.21 -27.33 8.19
C GLU A 103 22.59 -27.45 7.52
N THR A 104 23.36 -26.36 7.49
CA THR A 104 24.69 -26.37 6.90
C THR A 104 25.68 -27.17 7.74
N LEU A 105 25.66 -27.01 9.06
CA LEU A 105 26.52 -27.79 9.95
C LEU A 105 26.17 -29.28 9.93
N TYR A 106 24.88 -29.60 9.88
CA TYR A 106 24.40 -30.98 9.79
C TYR A 106 24.95 -31.68 8.53
N ASP A 107 24.81 -31.06 7.34
CA ASP A 107 25.34 -31.61 6.07
C ASP A 107 26.88 -31.75 6.10
N LEU A 108 27.60 -30.76 6.65
CA LEU A 108 29.07 -30.83 6.70
C LEU A 108 29.57 -31.92 7.66
N THR A 109 28.95 -32.06 8.83
CA THR A 109 29.43 -32.96 9.89
C THR A 109 28.93 -34.39 9.74
N ILE A 110 27.64 -34.56 9.43
CA ILE A 110 27.00 -35.88 9.36
C ILE A 110 27.18 -36.49 7.97
N ASP A 111 26.81 -35.76 6.92
CA ASP A 111 26.79 -36.32 5.56
C ASP A 111 28.19 -36.35 4.94
N LYS A 112 28.94 -35.26 5.07
CA LYS A 112 30.30 -35.13 4.52
C LYS A 112 31.41 -35.57 5.49
N LYS A 113 31.05 -35.97 6.72
CA LYS A 113 31.98 -36.46 7.76
C LYS A 113 33.16 -35.52 8.02
N LYS A 114 32.96 -34.21 7.86
CA LYS A 114 34.00 -33.21 8.12
C LYS A 114 34.08 -32.94 9.61
N SER A 115 35.27 -33.09 10.18
CA SER A 115 35.52 -32.66 11.57
C SER A 115 35.54 -31.13 11.60
N ILE A 116 34.61 -30.53 12.35
CA ILE A 116 34.55 -29.08 12.59
C ILE A 116 34.81 -28.85 14.07
N THR A 117 35.93 -28.23 14.39
CA THR A 117 36.30 -27.85 15.75
C THR A 117 36.43 -26.34 15.86
N ALA A 118 35.71 -25.75 16.80
CA ALA A 118 35.82 -24.34 17.11
C ALA A 118 37.20 -24.03 17.70
N THR A 119 37.83 -22.97 17.22
CA THR A 119 39.14 -22.50 17.71
C THR A 119 38.99 -21.06 18.21
N PRO A 120 39.54 -20.72 19.39
CA PRO A 120 39.57 -19.33 19.84
C PRO A 120 40.60 -18.55 19.00
N LEU A 121 40.23 -17.36 18.56
CA LEU A 121 41.09 -16.45 17.80
C LEU A 121 41.20 -15.09 18.50
N SER A 122 42.30 -14.38 18.23
CA SER A 122 42.54 -13.02 18.72
C SER A 122 42.27 -12.01 17.61
N CYS A 123 41.57 -10.91 17.92
CA CYS A 123 41.35 -9.82 16.95
C CYS A 123 42.62 -8.99 16.66
N HIS A 124 43.72 -9.21 17.40
CA HIS A 124 45.00 -8.54 17.21
C HIS A 124 45.97 -9.31 16.30
N GLU A 125 45.59 -10.52 15.90
CA GLU A 125 46.38 -11.39 15.04
C GLU A 125 45.66 -11.59 13.70
N ASP A 126 46.43 -11.75 12.62
CA ASP A 126 45.90 -12.06 11.28
C ASP A 126 45.53 -13.55 11.12
N SER A 127 45.27 -14.26 12.22
CA SER A 127 44.93 -15.68 12.20
C SER A 127 43.47 -15.89 11.81
N SER A 128 43.23 -16.82 10.87
CA SER A 128 41.90 -17.14 10.37
C SER A 128 41.51 -18.58 10.69
N TRP A 129 40.22 -18.82 10.95
CA TRP A 129 39.69 -20.16 11.13
C TRP A 129 39.46 -20.82 9.77
N ASN A 130 40.26 -21.84 9.43
CA ASN A 130 40.23 -22.51 8.13
C ASN A 130 38.85 -23.11 7.79
N GLU A 131 38.16 -23.68 8.78
CA GLU A 131 36.84 -24.26 8.61
C GLU A 131 35.77 -23.20 8.33
N GLY A 132 36.00 -21.94 8.75
CA GLY A 132 35.11 -20.81 8.52
C GLY A 132 34.76 -20.64 7.04
N TYR A 133 35.76 -20.65 6.16
CA TYR A 133 35.54 -20.57 4.70
C TYR A 133 34.69 -21.72 4.16
N THR A 134 34.86 -22.93 4.71
CA THR A 134 34.05 -24.08 4.30
C THR A 134 32.59 -23.87 4.67
N ILE A 135 32.34 -23.44 5.91
CA ILE A 135 30.97 -23.21 6.41
C ILE A 135 30.31 -22.11 5.60
N THR A 136 30.98 -20.96 5.41
CA THR A 136 30.43 -19.84 4.64
C THR A 136 30.14 -20.22 3.19
N ASN A 137 31.05 -20.92 2.50
CA ASN A 137 30.80 -21.37 1.13
C ASN A 137 29.66 -22.39 1.07
N SER A 138 29.58 -23.31 2.02
CA SER A 138 28.49 -24.27 2.10
C SER A 138 27.15 -23.56 2.31
N MET A 139 27.07 -22.57 3.22
CA MET A 139 25.86 -21.76 3.41
C MET A 139 25.44 -21.02 2.13
N LYS A 140 26.38 -20.40 1.42
CA LYS A 140 26.10 -19.67 0.16
C LYS A 140 25.52 -20.58 -0.93
N THR A 141 26.02 -21.82 -1.03
CA THR A 141 25.58 -22.79 -2.05
C THR A 141 24.33 -23.58 -1.65
N LYS A 142 23.99 -23.63 -0.35
CA LYS A 142 22.84 -24.39 0.14
C LYS A 142 21.54 -23.64 -0.18
N SER A 143 20.51 -24.42 -0.50
CA SER A 143 19.14 -23.92 -0.65
C SER A 143 18.27 -24.55 0.44
N VAL A 144 17.57 -23.73 1.21
CA VAL A 144 16.74 -24.15 2.34
C VAL A 144 15.37 -23.49 2.20
N LYS A 145 14.29 -24.22 2.46
CA LYS A 145 12.97 -23.61 2.63
C LYS A 145 12.84 -23.15 4.07
N GLY A 146 12.54 -21.87 4.27
CA GLY A 146 12.23 -21.30 5.57
C GLY A 146 10.90 -20.52 5.55
N LEU A 147 10.66 -19.77 6.61
CA LEU A 147 9.43 -18.98 6.84
C LEU A 147 9.28 -17.84 5.83
N THR A 148 10.41 -17.31 5.34
CA THR A 148 10.42 -16.28 4.29
C THR A 148 10.45 -16.89 2.88
N GLY A 149 10.13 -18.18 2.73
CA GLY A 149 10.14 -18.90 1.47
C GLY A 149 11.50 -19.57 1.16
N LEU A 150 11.83 -19.70 -0.13
CA LEU A 150 13.11 -20.29 -0.54
C LEU A 150 14.27 -19.36 -0.20
N ILE A 151 15.27 -19.87 0.52
CA ILE A 151 16.49 -19.17 0.88
C ILE A 151 17.61 -19.69 -0.01
N ARG A 152 18.13 -18.81 -0.85
CA ARG A 152 19.27 -19.07 -1.73
C ARG A 152 20.08 -17.80 -1.90
N PHE A 153 21.40 -17.94 -1.92
CA PHE A 153 22.33 -16.82 -2.09
C PHE A 153 22.99 -16.83 -3.46
N ASP A 154 23.53 -15.69 -3.85
CA ASP A 154 24.51 -15.60 -4.93
C ASP A 154 25.94 -15.80 -4.40
N THR A 155 26.91 -15.64 -5.29
CA THR A 155 28.34 -15.79 -4.97
C THR A 155 28.84 -14.76 -3.97
N GLU A 156 28.25 -13.57 -3.94
CA GLU A 156 28.62 -12.49 -3.04
C GLU A 156 28.02 -12.70 -1.64
N GLY A 157 26.90 -13.41 -1.56
CA GLY A 157 26.18 -13.71 -0.33
C GLY A 157 24.86 -12.95 -0.20
N PHE A 158 24.38 -12.32 -1.26
CA PHE A 158 23.05 -11.70 -1.28
C PHE A 158 21.99 -12.73 -1.64
N ARG A 159 20.79 -12.58 -1.07
CA ARG A 159 19.67 -13.48 -1.36
C ARG A 159 19.22 -13.27 -2.81
N SER A 160 19.28 -14.33 -3.62
CA SER A 160 19.13 -14.25 -5.07
C SER A 160 17.75 -14.67 -5.60
N ASP A 161 17.00 -15.46 -4.83
CA ASP A 161 15.68 -15.95 -5.22
C ASP A 161 14.72 -15.86 -4.03
N PHE A 162 13.74 -14.98 -4.15
CA PHE A 162 12.68 -14.77 -3.16
C PHE A 162 11.47 -14.15 -3.84
N ASN A 163 10.32 -14.36 -3.23
CA ASN A 163 9.06 -13.80 -3.67
C ASN A 163 8.61 -12.69 -2.72
N ILE A 164 8.03 -11.63 -3.27
CA ILE A 164 7.30 -10.61 -2.54
C ILE A 164 5.87 -10.64 -3.03
N ASP A 165 4.94 -10.93 -2.12
CA ASP A 165 3.51 -10.78 -2.34
C ASP A 165 3.17 -9.30 -2.35
N ILE A 166 2.42 -8.88 -3.37
CA ILE A 166 1.88 -7.54 -3.49
C ILE A 166 0.44 -7.60 -2.99
N MET A 167 0.17 -6.82 -1.94
CA MET A 167 -1.12 -6.74 -1.27
C MET A 167 -1.78 -5.40 -1.55
N GLU A 168 -3.11 -5.38 -1.71
CA GLU A 168 -3.93 -4.18 -1.82
C GLU A 168 -4.91 -4.15 -0.64
N LEU A 169 -5.09 -2.99 -0.01
CA LEU A 169 -6.12 -2.81 1.01
C LEU A 169 -7.49 -2.68 0.34
N SER A 170 -8.39 -3.61 0.66
CA SER A 170 -9.77 -3.64 0.19
C SER A 170 -10.75 -3.46 1.36
N LEU A 171 -12.05 -3.31 1.06
CA LEU A 171 -13.11 -3.19 2.06
C LEU A 171 -13.23 -4.40 3.00
N GLY A 172 -12.71 -5.56 2.57
CA GLY A 172 -12.66 -6.79 3.36
C GLY A 172 -11.29 -7.05 4.03
N GLY A 173 -10.38 -6.08 4.01
CA GLY A 173 -9.00 -6.22 4.49
C GLY A 173 -7.99 -6.36 3.37
N LEU A 174 -6.77 -6.80 3.73
CA LEU A 174 -5.69 -6.98 2.78
C LEU A 174 -5.96 -8.19 1.88
N ILE A 175 -5.89 -7.97 0.57
CA ILE A 175 -5.98 -9.03 -0.43
C ILE A 175 -4.69 -9.10 -1.24
N THR A 176 -4.27 -10.32 -1.57
CA THR A 176 -3.11 -10.52 -2.43
C THR A 176 -3.50 -10.29 -3.88
N VAL A 177 -2.82 -9.37 -4.57
CA VAL A 177 -3.14 -8.95 -5.94
C VAL A 177 -2.04 -9.27 -6.95
N GLY A 178 -0.86 -9.63 -6.47
CA GLY A 178 0.26 -10.00 -7.34
C GLY A 178 1.42 -10.58 -6.57
N GLN A 179 2.39 -11.15 -7.27
CA GLN A 179 3.63 -11.64 -6.69
C GLN A 179 4.79 -11.27 -7.59
N TRP A 180 5.82 -10.68 -7.00
CA TRP A 180 7.08 -10.37 -7.66
C TRP A 180 8.13 -11.40 -7.28
N ASN A 181 8.88 -11.91 -8.26
CA ASN A 181 9.99 -12.82 -8.03
C ASN A 181 11.32 -12.14 -8.38
N SER A 182 12.28 -12.19 -7.45
CA SER A 182 13.59 -11.54 -7.59
C SER A 182 14.44 -12.12 -8.71
N LEU A 183 14.44 -13.45 -8.86
CA LEU A 183 15.27 -14.14 -9.86
C LEU A 183 14.81 -13.84 -11.29
N ARG A 184 13.50 -13.91 -11.53
CA ARG A 184 12.88 -13.64 -12.86
C ARG A 184 12.70 -12.14 -13.12
N ARG A 185 12.79 -11.31 -12.08
CA ARG A 185 12.49 -9.87 -12.12
C ARG A 185 11.13 -9.58 -12.74
N SER A 186 10.16 -10.46 -12.48
CA SER A 186 8.84 -10.42 -13.09
C SER A 186 7.77 -10.23 -12.03
N LEU A 187 6.85 -9.29 -12.29
CA LEU A 187 5.63 -9.13 -11.51
C LEU A 187 4.49 -9.90 -12.19
N ASN A 188 3.92 -10.87 -11.47
CA ASN A 188 2.72 -11.57 -11.89
C ASN A 188 1.52 -10.98 -11.14
N ILE A 189 0.61 -10.35 -11.86
CA ILE A 189 -0.61 -9.77 -11.27
C ILE A 189 -1.74 -10.77 -11.42
N TYR A 190 -2.36 -11.12 -10.30
CA TYR A 190 -3.51 -12.02 -10.22
C TYR A 190 -4.68 -11.33 -9.52
N ARG A 191 -4.79 -10.01 -9.73
CA ARG A 191 -5.88 -9.19 -9.21
C ARG A 191 -7.18 -9.95 -9.49
N PRO A 192 -7.88 -10.47 -8.46
CA PRO A 192 -9.20 -11.04 -8.69
C PRO A 192 -9.98 -9.93 -9.38
N GLU A 193 -10.66 -10.24 -10.50
CA GLU A 193 -11.46 -9.24 -11.20
C GLU A 193 -12.21 -8.49 -10.10
N LYS A 194 -11.86 -7.20 -9.92
CA LYS A 194 -12.78 -6.33 -9.20
C LYS A 194 -14.10 -6.66 -9.89
N THR A 195 -15.17 -6.87 -9.16
CA THR A 195 -16.50 -6.69 -9.73
C THR A 195 -16.67 -5.21 -10.13
N SER A 196 -15.71 -4.66 -10.89
CA SER A 196 -15.95 -3.72 -11.95
C SER A 196 -16.97 -4.40 -12.84
N THR A 197 -18.22 -4.06 -12.60
CA THR A 197 -19.05 -3.55 -13.68
C THR A 197 -18.13 -3.01 -14.79
N ARG A 198 -18.24 -3.59 -15.98
CA ARG A 198 -17.56 -3.17 -17.23
C ARG A 198 -17.99 -1.76 -17.64
N SER A 199 -17.75 -0.80 -16.79
CA SER A 199 -18.05 0.60 -16.99
C SER A 199 -16.78 1.33 -16.59
N GLY A 200 -16.05 1.88 -17.56
CA GLY A 200 -15.19 3.05 -17.34
C GLY A 200 -15.99 4.30 -16.94
N VAL A 201 -17.13 4.09 -16.28
CA VAL A 201 -17.95 5.05 -15.57
C VAL A 201 -17.85 4.48 -14.15
N GLU A 202 -16.98 5.06 -13.34
CA GLU A 202 -17.10 4.91 -11.89
C GLU A 202 -18.59 5.02 -11.57
N ASN A 203 -19.15 4.07 -10.82
CA ASN A 203 -20.58 4.10 -10.54
C ASN A 203 -20.84 5.32 -9.64
N ILE A 204 -21.06 6.48 -10.27
CA ILE A 204 -21.30 7.77 -9.64
C ILE A 204 -22.72 7.88 -9.10
N PHE A 205 -23.53 6.83 -9.27
CA PHE A 205 -24.85 6.69 -8.70
C PHE A 205 -24.81 6.92 -7.18
N ASN A 206 -25.63 7.86 -6.68
CA ASN A 206 -25.67 8.36 -5.30
C ASN A 206 -24.39 9.00 -4.75
N ARG A 207 -23.37 9.29 -5.58
CA ARG A 207 -22.24 10.13 -5.16
C ARG A 207 -22.64 11.60 -5.25
N THR A 208 -22.12 12.43 -4.35
CA THR A 208 -22.31 13.89 -4.41
C THR A 208 -21.07 14.55 -5.00
N LEU A 209 -21.21 15.17 -6.17
CA LEU A 209 -20.13 15.79 -6.91
C LEU A 209 -20.12 17.31 -6.70
N THR A 210 -18.96 17.89 -6.39
CA THR A 210 -18.79 19.34 -6.37
C THR A 210 -18.46 19.82 -7.77
N VAL A 211 -19.35 20.62 -8.37
CA VAL A 211 -19.21 21.13 -9.73
C VAL A 211 -18.83 22.60 -9.68
N ILE A 212 -17.64 22.94 -10.18
CA ILE A 212 -17.20 24.32 -10.29
C ILE A 212 -17.70 24.98 -11.57
N ILE A 213 -18.24 26.19 -11.43
CA ILE A 213 -18.82 26.99 -12.52
C ILE A 213 -18.23 28.40 -12.54
N THR A 214 -18.24 29.01 -13.72
CA THR A 214 -17.95 30.45 -13.91
C THR A 214 -19.18 31.15 -14.47
N ILE A 215 -19.48 32.33 -13.95
CA ILE A 215 -20.62 33.14 -14.42
C ILE A 215 -20.28 33.70 -15.80
N SER A 216 -20.88 33.13 -16.84
CA SER A 216 -20.69 33.50 -18.24
C SER A 216 -21.99 33.26 -19.01
N GLN A 217 -22.59 34.33 -19.55
CA GLN A 217 -23.79 34.22 -20.36
C GLN A 217 -23.46 33.57 -21.73
N PRO A 218 -24.27 32.63 -22.25
CA PRO A 218 -25.50 32.04 -21.69
C PRO A 218 -25.31 30.68 -20.96
N TYR A 219 -24.09 30.37 -20.54
CA TYR A 219 -23.69 29.05 -20.07
C TYR A 219 -23.93 28.84 -18.57
N GLY A 220 -23.64 29.83 -17.74
CA GLY A 220 -23.90 29.82 -16.31
C GLY A 220 -24.18 31.24 -15.82
N MET A 221 -25.35 31.46 -15.23
CA MET A 221 -25.86 32.77 -14.83
C MET A 221 -26.52 32.63 -13.46
N LEU A 222 -26.65 33.74 -12.73
CA LEU A 222 -27.51 33.78 -11.56
C LEU A 222 -28.96 33.89 -12.03
N THR A 223 -29.84 33.10 -11.43
CA THR A 223 -31.27 33.10 -11.75
C THR A 223 -31.89 34.45 -11.41
N GLU A 224 -32.54 35.11 -12.38
CA GLU A 224 -33.25 36.37 -12.13
C GLU A 224 -34.60 36.12 -11.46
N THR A 225 -34.66 36.34 -10.14
CA THR A 225 -35.90 36.18 -9.37
C THR A 225 -36.00 37.18 -8.22
N THR A 226 -37.23 37.47 -7.81
CA THR A 226 -37.55 38.28 -6.63
C THR A 226 -37.52 37.47 -5.33
N THR A 227 -37.47 36.14 -5.41
CA THR A 227 -37.39 35.23 -4.26
C THR A 227 -35.95 34.81 -3.97
N GLN A 228 -35.61 34.63 -2.69
CA GLN A 228 -34.28 34.17 -2.31
C GLN A 228 -34.14 32.66 -2.58
N LEU A 229 -33.32 32.30 -3.55
CA LEU A 229 -33.01 30.90 -3.88
C LEU A 229 -31.80 30.41 -3.07
N VAL A 230 -31.74 29.10 -2.82
CA VAL A 230 -30.70 28.45 -2.02
C VAL A 230 -30.12 27.27 -2.80
N GLY A 231 -28.84 26.96 -2.58
CA GLY A 231 -28.19 25.81 -3.21
C GLY A 231 -28.01 25.99 -4.72
N ASN A 232 -28.37 24.95 -5.48
CA ASN A 232 -28.18 24.89 -6.94
C ASN A 232 -29.19 25.74 -7.72
N ASP A 233 -30.37 26.01 -7.15
CA ASP A 233 -31.45 26.76 -7.82
C ASP A 233 -31.07 28.22 -8.09
N ARG A 234 -30.02 28.72 -7.43
CA ARG A 234 -29.45 30.05 -7.65
C ARG A 234 -28.85 30.24 -9.04
N PHE A 235 -28.66 29.17 -9.80
CA PHE A 235 -27.98 29.19 -11.08
C PHE A 235 -28.87 28.70 -12.21
N GLU A 236 -28.74 29.32 -13.38
CA GLU A 236 -29.40 28.93 -14.63
C GLU A 236 -28.45 29.05 -15.83
N GLY A 237 -28.80 28.44 -16.96
CA GLY A 237 -28.02 28.50 -18.20
C GLY A 237 -27.69 27.13 -18.77
N PHE A 238 -27.09 27.13 -19.97
CA PHE A 238 -26.89 25.91 -20.75
C PHE A 238 -26.07 24.83 -20.02
N CYS A 239 -24.96 25.19 -19.37
CA CYS A 239 -24.13 24.23 -18.64
C CYS A 239 -24.82 23.72 -17.38
N ILE A 240 -25.65 24.56 -16.74
CA ILE A 240 -26.45 24.17 -15.58
C ILE A 240 -27.48 23.10 -15.96
N ASP A 241 -28.17 23.31 -17.08
CA ASP A 241 -29.16 22.36 -17.61
C ASP A 241 -28.50 21.04 -18.01
N VAL A 242 -27.35 21.08 -18.68
CA VAL A 242 -26.60 19.87 -19.06
C VAL A 242 -26.20 19.05 -17.82
N ILE A 243 -25.68 19.68 -16.76
CA ILE A 243 -25.31 18.96 -15.53
C ILE A 243 -26.55 18.37 -14.84
N ARG A 244 -27.67 19.09 -14.85
CA ARG A 244 -28.94 18.60 -14.32
C ARG A 244 -29.42 17.34 -15.05
N GLU A 245 -29.41 17.35 -16.39
CA GLU A 245 -29.79 16.20 -17.21
C GLU A 245 -28.82 15.02 -17.02
N LEU A 246 -27.52 15.29 -16.96
CA LEU A 246 -26.52 14.25 -16.68
C LEU A 246 -26.73 13.62 -15.29
N SER A 247 -27.05 14.43 -14.28
CA SER A 247 -27.39 13.95 -12.93
C SER A 247 -28.63 13.06 -12.95
N HIS A 248 -29.66 13.41 -13.73
CA HIS A 248 -30.85 12.58 -13.87
C HIS A 248 -30.57 11.24 -14.59
N ILE A 249 -29.72 11.24 -15.63
CA ILE A 249 -29.36 10.04 -16.40
C ILE A 249 -28.45 9.11 -15.59
N LEU A 250 -27.46 9.67 -14.89
CA LEU A 250 -26.40 8.91 -14.22
C LEU A 250 -26.65 8.70 -12.71
N GLY A 251 -27.64 9.40 -12.14
CA GLY A 251 -28.09 9.24 -10.75
C GLY A 251 -27.12 9.77 -9.69
N PHE A 252 -26.25 10.74 -10.03
CA PHE A 252 -25.39 11.40 -9.04
C PHE A 252 -26.07 12.65 -8.46
N ASN A 253 -25.74 12.99 -7.22
CA ASN A 253 -26.08 14.28 -6.60
C ASN A 253 -24.98 15.29 -6.88
N TYR A 254 -25.27 16.60 -6.86
CA TYR A 254 -24.25 17.62 -7.11
C TYR A 254 -24.50 18.92 -6.36
N THR A 255 -23.43 19.71 -6.19
CA THR A 255 -23.48 21.07 -5.66
C THR A 255 -22.66 22.01 -6.54
N PHE A 256 -23.21 23.17 -6.89
CA PHE A 256 -22.48 24.19 -7.63
C PHE A 256 -21.66 25.10 -6.71
N VAL A 257 -20.39 25.31 -7.09
CA VAL A 257 -19.49 26.29 -6.46
C VAL A 257 -18.99 27.25 -7.54
N ILE A 258 -19.00 28.54 -7.24
CA ILE A 258 -18.50 29.56 -8.18
C ILE A 258 -16.98 29.63 -8.03
N GLN A 259 -16.28 29.64 -9.17
CA GLN A 259 -14.87 30.00 -9.21
C GLN A 259 -14.72 31.49 -8.86
N GLU A 260 -14.14 31.79 -7.69
CA GLU A 260 -14.05 33.17 -7.17
C GLU A 260 -13.21 34.11 -8.05
N ASP A 261 -12.15 33.59 -8.69
CA ASP A 261 -11.30 34.38 -9.58
C ASP A 261 -11.90 34.56 -10.99
N GLY A 262 -12.94 33.81 -11.34
CA GLY A 262 -13.58 33.83 -12.67
C GLY A 262 -12.65 33.37 -13.81
N VAL A 263 -11.51 32.75 -13.52
CA VAL A 263 -10.52 32.33 -14.51
C VAL A 263 -10.67 30.84 -14.81
N ASN A 264 -10.77 30.49 -16.09
CA ASN A 264 -10.84 29.08 -16.51
C ASN A 264 -9.54 28.32 -16.19
N GLY A 265 -8.41 28.97 -16.43
CA GLY A 265 -7.09 28.48 -16.07
C GLY A 265 -6.05 28.93 -17.09
N VAL A 266 -4.95 29.46 -16.58
CA VAL A 266 -3.79 29.94 -17.33
C VAL A 266 -2.57 29.20 -16.79
N PHE A 267 -1.83 28.57 -17.70
CA PHE A 267 -0.60 27.88 -17.33
C PHE A 267 0.51 28.88 -17.04
N ASN A 268 1.06 28.83 -15.83
CA ASN A 268 2.21 29.63 -15.46
C ASN A 268 3.49 28.88 -15.85
N LEU A 269 4.19 29.38 -16.87
CA LEU A 269 5.44 28.80 -17.38
C LEU A 269 6.58 28.81 -16.36
N THR A 270 6.53 29.71 -15.38
CA THR A 270 7.57 29.88 -14.35
C THR A 270 7.38 28.91 -13.18
N THR A 271 6.13 28.73 -12.73
CA THR A 271 5.83 27.81 -11.61
C THR A 271 5.48 26.40 -12.07
N GLY A 272 5.17 26.21 -13.35
CA GLY A 272 4.72 24.93 -13.91
C GLY A 272 3.31 24.52 -13.47
N LEU A 273 2.54 25.45 -12.92
CA LEU A 273 1.20 25.19 -12.36
C LEU A 273 0.13 25.90 -13.17
N TRP A 274 -1.01 25.22 -13.33
CA TRP A 274 -2.26 25.85 -13.77
C TRP A 274 -2.89 26.61 -12.59
N ASN A 275 -3.66 27.66 -12.87
CA ASN A 275 -4.55 28.32 -11.91
C ASN A 275 -6.03 28.12 -12.30
N GLY A 276 -6.95 28.80 -11.59
CA GLY A 276 -8.37 28.79 -11.89
C GLY A 276 -9.01 27.40 -11.81
N MET A 277 -10.07 27.20 -12.60
CA MET A 277 -10.81 25.93 -12.62
C MET A 277 -9.95 24.72 -13.00
N ILE A 278 -9.00 24.86 -13.93
CA ILE A 278 -8.11 23.74 -14.33
C ILE A 278 -7.30 23.23 -13.14
N ARG A 279 -6.80 24.12 -12.28
CA ARG A 279 -6.05 23.73 -11.09
C ARG A 279 -6.92 22.91 -10.12
N GLU A 280 -8.12 23.39 -9.84
CA GLU A 280 -9.03 22.74 -8.89
C GLU A 280 -9.48 21.35 -9.36
N VAL A 281 -9.59 21.14 -10.67
CA VAL A 281 -9.83 19.82 -11.26
C VAL A 281 -8.59 18.93 -11.19
N MET A 282 -7.41 19.47 -11.54
CA MET A 282 -6.16 18.71 -11.52
C MET A 282 -5.75 18.25 -10.12
N GLU A 283 -6.00 19.06 -9.10
CA GLU A 283 -5.77 18.69 -7.70
C GLU A 283 -6.83 17.70 -7.16
N GLY A 284 -7.78 17.26 -7.99
CA GLY A 284 -8.80 16.27 -7.65
C GLY A 284 -9.89 16.80 -6.72
N VAL A 285 -10.00 18.12 -6.57
CA VAL A 285 -10.90 18.74 -5.58
C VAL A 285 -12.31 18.89 -6.14
N ARG A 286 -12.49 19.12 -7.45
CA ARG A 286 -13.78 19.43 -8.09
C ARG A 286 -13.89 18.93 -9.54
N LEU A 287 -15.11 18.82 -10.05
CA LEU A 287 -15.39 18.68 -11.49
C LEU A 287 -15.66 20.05 -12.09
N SER A 288 -15.11 20.37 -13.27
CA SER A 288 -15.38 21.66 -13.94
C SER A 288 -16.51 21.56 -14.96
N ALA A 289 -17.45 22.50 -14.89
CA ALA A 289 -18.42 22.77 -15.94
C ALA A 289 -18.21 24.20 -16.47
N SER A 290 -17.45 24.33 -17.56
CA SER A 290 -17.33 25.59 -18.30
C SER A 290 -17.09 25.33 -19.78
N LEU A 291 -17.72 26.14 -20.64
CA LEU A 291 -17.43 26.20 -22.07
C LEU A 291 -16.71 27.53 -22.33
N ALA A 292 -15.40 27.45 -22.56
CA ALA A 292 -14.65 28.62 -22.99
C ALA A 292 -15.06 28.97 -24.44
N LYS A 293 -15.41 30.24 -24.67
CA LYS A 293 -15.41 30.79 -26.04
C LYS A 293 -13.99 30.61 -26.60
N GLY A 294 -13.86 29.71 -27.58
CA GLY A 294 -12.73 29.78 -28.50
C GLY A 294 -12.76 31.14 -29.18
N SER A 295 -11.84 32.02 -28.82
CA SER A 295 -11.59 33.22 -29.61
C SER A 295 -10.89 32.75 -30.87
N VAL A 296 -11.58 32.87 -32.01
CA VAL A 296 -10.97 32.84 -33.35
C VAL A 296 -10.15 34.12 -33.52
#